data_AF-A0A2A2K274-F1
#
_entry.id   AF-A0A2A2K274-F1
#
_cell.length_a   1.000
_cell.length_b   1.000
_cell.length_c   1.000
_cell.angle_alpha   90.00
_cell.angle_beta   90.00
_cell.angle_gamma   90.00
#
_symmetry.space_group_name_H-M   'P 1'
#
loop_
_entity.id
_entity.type
_entity.pdbx_description
1 polymer ?
#
loop_
_entity_poly.entity_id
_entity_poly.type
_entity_poly.pdbx_seq_one_letter_code
_entity_poly.pdbx_strand_id
1 'polypeptide(L)'
;MGMSEFYGQADEAEAVATIQRAIDLGVTFLDTADMYGVGRNEELVGRAIRDRRDAVVLATKFGNVRGEDGTFKGVCGRPDYVRSACEASLRRLGVETIDLYYQHRPRSRGRDPRHGARARHRLRAVQPARPRFPDRRDPAGGGSRA
;
A
#
# COMPACT_ATOMS: atom_id res chain seq x y z
N MET A 1 1.93 0.06 4.05
CA MET A 1 1.42 0.76 5.24
C MET A 1 2.17 2.08 5.43
N GLY A 2 1.44 3.19 5.57
CA GLY A 2 2.03 4.48 5.91
C GLY A 2 2.08 4.66 7.43
N MET A 3 3.26 4.62 8.02
CA MET A 3 3.49 4.88 9.45
C MET A 3 3.91 6.33 9.73
N SER A 4 4.16 7.11 8.67
CA SER A 4 4.30 8.55 8.77
C SER A 4 2.97 9.24 8.47
N GLU A 5 2.62 10.26 9.28
CA GLU A 5 1.56 11.27 9.06
C GLU A 5 0.11 10.86 9.34
N PHE A 6 -0.39 9.73 8.83
CA PHE A 6 -1.84 9.45 8.87
C PHE A 6 -2.39 8.94 10.20
N TYR A 7 -1.52 8.54 11.12
CA TYR A 7 -1.89 7.90 12.39
C TYR A 7 -1.37 8.68 13.61
N GLY A 8 -1.01 9.95 13.43
CA GLY A 8 -0.44 10.80 14.48
C GLY A 8 1.09 10.75 14.53
N GLN A 9 1.65 11.22 15.63
CA GLN A 9 3.10 11.22 15.84
C GLN A 9 3.56 9.79 16.14
N ALA A 10 4.44 9.26 15.29
CA ALA A 10 5.02 7.93 15.44
C ALA A 10 6.45 8.05 15.95
N ASP A 11 6.85 7.18 16.88
CA ASP A 11 8.25 6.96 17.19
C ASP A 11 8.90 6.22 16.02
N GLU A 12 9.90 6.84 15.39
CA GLU A 12 10.58 6.24 14.24
C GLU A 12 11.32 4.96 14.59
N ALA A 13 11.88 4.85 15.80
CA ALA A 13 12.59 3.65 16.23
C ALA A 13 11.63 2.48 16.40
N GLU A 14 10.47 2.70 17.01
CA GLU A 14 9.43 1.67 17.13
C GLU A 14 8.86 1.27 15.77
N ALA A 15 8.67 2.22 14.85
CA ALA A 15 8.22 1.94 13.50
C ALA A 15 9.24 1.07 12.72
N VAL A 16 10.54 1.39 12.81
CA VAL A 16 11.60 0.56 12.22
C VAL A 16 11.61 -0.84 12.84
N ALA A 17 11.56 -0.93 14.17
CA ALA A 17 11.51 -2.20 14.89
C ALA A 17 10.28 -3.04 14.49
N THR A 18 9.14 -2.39 14.26
CA THR A 18 7.89 -3.04 13.82
C THR A 18 8.04 -3.67 12.44
N ILE A 19 8.64 -2.95 11.47
CA ILE A 19 8.91 -3.49 10.13
C ILE A 19 9.88 -4.66 10.22
N GLN A 20 10.98 -4.51 10.97
CA GLN A 20 11.96 -5.57 11.12
C GLN A 20 11.36 -6.81 11.77
N ARG A 21 10.53 -6.63 12.80
CA ARG A 21 9.82 -7.73 13.45
C ARG A 21 8.84 -8.42 12.51
N ALA A 22 8.15 -7.68 11.64
CA ALA A 22 7.27 -8.27 10.64
C ALA A 22 8.06 -9.16 9.66
N ILE A 23 9.24 -8.69 9.22
CA ILE A 23 10.15 -9.49 8.37
C ILE A 23 10.62 -10.75 9.11
N ASP A 24 11.01 -10.63 10.39
CA ASP A 24 11.40 -11.78 11.23
C ASP A 24 10.27 -12.80 11.41
N LEU A 25 9.01 -12.37 11.29
CA LEU A 25 7.82 -13.23 11.31
C LEU A 25 7.46 -13.82 9.94
N GLY A 26 8.27 -13.56 8.90
CA GLY A 26 8.07 -14.07 7.55
C GLY A 26 7.22 -13.19 6.64
N VAL A 27 6.92 -11.94 7.03
CA VAL A 27 6.28 -10.98 6.12
C VAL A 27 7.30 -10.55 5.07
N THR A 28 7.01 -10.88 3.82
CA THR A 28 7.90 -10.57 2.69
C THR A 28 7.42 -9.41 1.84
N PHE A 29 6.17 -8.95 1.96
CA PHE A 29 5.64 -7.88 1.11
C PHE A 29 5.51 -6.56 1.88
N LEU A 30 6.27 -5.55 1.47
CA LEU A 30 6.22 -4.21 2.05
C LEU A 30 5.68 -3.21 1.04
N ASP A 31 4.58 -2.57 1.39
CA ASP A 31 3.93 -1.56 0.56
C ASP A 31 4.11 -0.15 1.17
N THR A 32 4.48 0.85 0.37
CA THR A 32 4.59 2.26 0.77
C THR A 32 4.13 3.19 -0.36
N ALA A 33 4.23 4.51 -0.22
CA ALA A 33 3.92 5.46 -1.28
C ALA A 33 4.71 6.77 -1.11
N ASP A 34 5.02 7.42 -2.23
CA ASP A 34 5.68 8.74 -2.28
C ASP A 34 4.93 9.82 -1.47
N MET A 35 3.61 9.74 -1.44
CA MET A 35 2.77 10.73 -0.78
C MET A 35 2.70 10.58 0.74
N TYR A 36 3.15 9.45 1.32
CA TYR A 36 3.04 9.19 2.76
C TYR A 36 4.10 9.98 3.52
N GLY A 37 3.68 10.96 4.34
CA GLY A 37 4.62 11.88 4.99
C GLY A 37 5.46 12.68 4.00
N VAL A 38 4.93 12.96 2.80
CA VAL A 38 5.66 13.61 1.69
C VAL A 38 7.01 12.91 1.43
N GLY A 39 7.00 11.58 1.42
CA GLY A 39 8.18 10.74 1.17
C GLY A 39 8.88 10.24 2.43
N ARG A 40 8.59 10.80 3.62
CA ARG A 40 9.23 10.38 4.86
C ARG A 40 8.99 8.91 5.20
N ASN A 41 7.85 8.35 4.80
CA ASN A 41 7.59 6.92 5.00
C ASN A 41 8.49 6.04 4.13
N GLU A 42 8.84 6.47 2.92
CA GLU A 42 9.80 5.76 2.08
C GLU A 42 11.20 5.79 2.69
N GLU A 43 11.62 6.92 3.27
CA GLU A 43 12.89 7.00 3.99
C GLU A 43 12.92 6.06 5.20
N LEU A 44 11.82 5.98 5.94
CA LEU A 44 11.66 5.09 7.09
C LEU A 44 11.73 3.61 6.67
N VAL A 45 10.99 3.23 5.62
CA VAL A 45 11.04 1.87 5.08
C VAL A 45 12.43 1.53 4.56
N GLY A 46 13.07 2.46 3.84
CA GLY A 46 14.44 2.31 3.36
C GLY A 46 15.45 2.04 4.49
N ARG A 47 15.35 2.79 5.59
CA ARG A 47 16.16 2.53 6.79
C ARG A 47 15.89 1.14 7.38
N ALA A 48 14.62 0.74 7.46
CA ALA A 48 14.23 -0.53 8.07
C ALA A 48 14.74 -1.77 7.32
N ILE A 49 14.89 -1.67 5.99
CA ILE A 49 15.28 -2.80 5.12
C ILE A 49 16.74 -2.77 4.65
N ARG A 50 17.54 -1.80 5.08
CA ARG A 50 18.92 -1.57 4.58
C ARG A 50 19.76 -2.86 4.51
N ASP A 51 19.72 -3.66 5.58
CA ASP A 51 20.50 -4.90 5.69
C ASP A 51 19.66 -6.16 5.38
N ARG A 52 18.46 -5.98 4.81
CA ARG A 52 17.44 -7.02 4.62
C ARG A 52 16.73 -6.90 3.28
N ARG A 53 17.33 -6.21 2.30
CA ARG A 53 16.68 -5.88 1.02
C ARG A 53 16.22 -7.13 0.28
N ASP A 54 17.01 -8.18 0.29
CA ASP A 54 16.72 -9.43 -0.44
C ASP A 54 15.62 -10.27 0.24
N ALA A 55 15.25 -9.95 1.49
CA ALA A 55 14.20 -10.65 2.22
C ALA A 55 12.78 -10.14 1.89
N VAL A 56 12.68 -9.05 1.11
CA VAL A 56 11.39 -8.37 0.86
C VAL A 56 11.12 -8.11 -0.61
N VAL A 57 9.85 -8.20 -0.98
CA VAL A 57 9.24 -7.61 -2.16
C VAL A 57 8.77 -6.21 -1.78
N LEU A 58 9.45 -5.20 -2.30
CA LEU A 58 9.23 -3.79 -2.03
C LEU A 58 8.32 -3.16 -3.09
N ALA A 59 7.18 -2.67 -2.64
CA ALA A 59 6.22 -1.94 -3.45
C ALA A 59 6.13 -0.47 -3.04
N THR A 60 6.14 0.43 -4.01
CA THR A 60 5.78 1.85 -3.79
C THR A 60 4.90 2.39 -4.90
N LYS A 61 4.28 3.54 -4.63
CA LYS A 61 3.24 4.15 -5.44
C LYS A 61 3.60 5.57 -5.80
N PHE A 62 3.08 6.01 -6.94
CA PHE A 62 3.20 7.39 -7.40
C PHE A 62 1.87 7.98 -7.86
N GLY A 63 1.87 9.29 -8.05
CA GLY A 63 0.84 9.99 -8.84
C GLY A 63 -0.12 10.83 -8.03
N ASN A 64 -0.09 10.77 -6.69
CA ASN A 64 -0.74 11.75 -5.84
C ASN A 64 0.26 12.89 -5.57
N VAL A 65 0.15 13.99 -6.31
CA VAL A 65 1.06 15.13 -6.20
C VAL A 65 0.76 15.88 -4.91
N ARG A 66 1.79 16.11 -4.08
CA ARG A 66 1.69 16.90 -2.86
C ARG A 66 2.66 18.08 -2.88
N GLY A 67 2.27 19.18 -2.23
CA GLY A 67 3.18 20.25 -1.84
C GLY A 67 4.09 19.83 -0.70
N GLU A 68 5.13 20.63 -0.44
CA GLU A 68 6.04 20.45 0.69
C GLU A 68 5.31 20.55 2.04
N ASP A 69 4.27 21.39 2.10
CA ASP A 69 3.34 21.52 3.22
C ASP A 69 2.31 20.37 3.30
N GLY A 70 2.43 19.36 2.43
CA GLY A 70 1.51 18.24 2.36
C GLY A 70 0.19 18.55 1.65
N THR A 71 -0.01 19.76 1.10
CA THR A 71 -1.23 20.07 0.36
C THR A 71 -1.41 19.14 -0.84
N PHE A 72 -2.62 18.62 -1.04
CA PHE A 72 -2.90 17.79 -2.21
C PHE A 72 -3.06 18.66 -3.46
N LYS A 73 -2.19 18.47 -4.45
CA LYS A 73 -2.15 19.24 -5.70
C LYS A 73 -2.83 18.53 -6.88
N GLY A 74 -3.29 17.30 -6.69
CA GLY A 74 -4.02 16.52 -7.70
C GLY A 74 -3.32 15.23 -8.09
N VAL A 75 -3.81 14.61 -9.18
CA VAL A 75 -3.31 13.33 -9.69
C VAL A 75 -2.54 13.51 -10.99
N CYS A 76 -1.31 13.02 -11.06
CA CYS A 76 -0.47 13.06 -12.26
C CYS A 76 -0.01 11.65 -12.67
N GLY A 77 -0.25 11.30 -13.93
CA GLY A 77 0.26 10.07 -14.56
C GLY A 77 1.05 10.35 -15.85
N ARG A 78 1.57 11.56 -16.01
CA ARG A 78 2.36 11.93 -17.20
C ARG A 78 3.70 11.20 -17.18
N PRO A 79 4.20 10.66 -18.31
CA PRO A 79 5.46 9.88 -18.35
C PRO A 79 6.65 10.57 -17.66
N ASP A 80 6.87 11.86 -17.90
CA ASP A 80 8.00 12.59 -17.30
C ASP A 80 7.89 12.67 -15.77
N TYR A 81 6.66 12.84 -15.26
CA TYR A 81 6.39 12.82 -13.82
C TYR A 81 6.60 11.44 -13.22
N VAL A 82 6.20 10.37 -13.94
CA VAL A 82 6.42 9.00 -13.46
C VAL A 82 7.91 8.73 -13.29
N ARG A 83 8.74 9.17 -14.25
CA ARG A 83 10.20 9.00 -14.18
C ARG A 83 10.79 9.76 -12.99
N SER A 84 10.47 11.04 -12.84
CA SER A 84 11.01 11.84 -11.74
C SER A 84 10.54 11.37 -10.36
N ALA A 85 9.28 10.93 -10.25
CA ALA A 85 8.75 10.34 -9.02
C ALA A 85 9.46 9.03 -8.67
N CYS A 86 9.73 8.17 -9.67
CA CYS A 86 10.45 6.91 -9.47
C CYS A 86 11.87 7.16 -8.97
N GLU A 87 12.61 8.05 -9.60
CA GLU A 87 13.96 8.42 -9.18
C GLU A 87 13.99 9.00 -7.75
N ALA A 88 12.98 9.80 -7.40
CA ALA A 88 12.85 10.33 -6.04
C ALA A 88 12.56 9.23 -5.01
N SER A 89 11.68 8.27 -5.33
CA SER A 89 11.39 7.11 -4.48
C SER A 89 12.64 6.23 -4.29
N LEU A 90 13.38 5.92 -5.36
CA LEU A 90 14.63 5.15 -5.28
C LEU A 90 15.64 5.81 -4.33
N ARG A 91 15.83 7.13 -4.44
CA ARG A 91 16.72 7.89 -3.53
C ARG A 91 16.25 7.85 -2.07
N ARG A 92 14.96 8.05 -1.81
CA ARG A 92 14.42 8.02 -0.44
C ARG A 92 14.50 6.64 0.19
N LEU A 93 14.17 5.60 -0.58
CA LEU A 93 14.28 4.21 -0.15
C LEU A 93 15.73 3.76 0.00
N GLY A 94 16.68 4.42 -0.69
CA GLY A 94 18.09 4.04 -0.70
C GLY A 94 18.33 2.70 -1.39
N VAL A 95 17.57 2.40 -2.45
CA VAL A 95 17.63 1.14 -3.20
C VAL A 95 17.82 1.41 -4.70
N GLU A 96 18.37 0.43 -5.41
CA GLU A 96 18.55 0.51 -6.87
C GLU A 96 17.32 0.02 -7.64
N THR A 97 16.52 -0.88 -7.05
CA THR A 97 15.37 -1.50 -7.69
C THR A 97 14.16 -1.57 -6.77
N ILE A 98 12.99 -1.24 -7.33
CA ILE A 98 11.66 -1.41 -6.73
C ILE A 98 10.99 -2.61 -7.42
N ASP A 99 10.50 -3.58 -6.66
CA ASP A 99 9.95 -4.82 -7.21
C ASP A 99 8.56 -4.61 -7.83
N LEU A 100 7.76 -3.73 -7.21
CA LEU A 100 6.44 -3.35 -7.72
C LEU A 100 6.23 -1.84 -7.63
N TYR A 101 6.16 -1.19 -8.79
CA TYR A 101 5.91 0.24 -8.88
C TYR A 101 4.58 0.51 -9.59
N TYR A 102 3.64 1.17 -8.91
CA TYR A 102 2.30 1.34 -9.46
C TYR A 102 1.68 2.72 -9.24
N GLN A 103 0.77 3.07 -10.14
CA GLN A 103 0.04 4.32 -10.04
C GLN A 103 -0.98 4.24 -8.90
N HIS A 104 -0.85 5.13 -7.93
CA HIS A 104 -1.65 5.15 -6.70
C HIS A 104 -3.14 5.33 -7.01
N ARG A 105 -3.45 6.22 -7.96
CA ARG A 105 -4.81 6.40 -8.48
C ARG A 105 -4.75 6.74 -9.98
N PRO A 106 -5.59 6.12 -10.81
CA PRO A 106 -5.78 6.62 -12.17
C PRO A 106 -6.44 8.01 -12.08
N ARG A 107 -6.07 8.91 -12.98
CA ARG A 107 -6.80 10.18 -13.13
C ARG A 107 -8.24 9.82 -13.51
N SER A 108 -9.20 10.20 -12.69
CA SER A 108 -10.60 10.20 -13.08
C SER A 108 -10.74 11.13 -14.28
N ARG A 109 -10.94 10.56 -15.46
CA ARG A 109 -11.49 11.35 -16.57
C ARG A 109 -12.88 11.76 -16.08
N GLY A 110 -13.06 13.04 -15.81
CA GLY A 110 -14.41 13.60 -15.71
C GLY A 110 -15.19 13.09 -16.91
N ARG A 111 -16.43 12.65 -16.68
CA ARG A 111 -17.31 12.17 -17.75
C ARG A 111 -17.45 13.30 -18.76
N ASP A 112 -16.64 13.28 -19.83
CA ASP A 112 -16.79 14.24 -20.91
C ASP A 112 -18.18 13.98 -21.52
N PRO A 113 -19.11 14.95 -21.50
CA PRO A 113 -20.44 14.75 -22.07
C PRO A 113 -20.37 14.36 -23.56
N ARG A 114 -19.27 14.64 -24.26
CA ARG A 114 -19.05 14.28 -25.67
C ARG A 114 -18.55 12.86 -25.90
N HIS A 115 -18.11 12.16 -24.85
CA HIS A 115 -17.67 10.76 -24.93
C HIS A 115 -18.73 9.77 -24.41
N GLY A 116 -19.98 10.23 -24.24
CA GLY A 116 -21.11 9.48 -23.72
C GLY A 116 -21.71 8.44 -24.67
N ALA A 117 -20.91 7.63 -25.37
CA ALA A 117 -21.42 6.49 -26.12
C ALA A 117 -20.34 5.46 -26.43
N ARG A 118 -19.75 4.78 -25.43
CA ARG A 118 -19.10 3.47 -25.69
C ARG A 118 -19.43 2.45 -24.58
N ALA A 119 -20.11 1.40 -25.04
CA ALA A 119 -20.34 0.07 -24.47
C ALA A 119 -20.34 -0.06 -22.94
N ARG A 120 -21.54 -0.19 -22.37
CA ARG A 120 -21.73 -0.84 -21.07
C ARG A 120 -21.43 -2.34 -21.24
N HIS A 121 -20.19 -2.77 -21.03
CA HIS A 121 -19.99 -4.17 -20.65
C HIS A 121 -20.51 -4.32 -19.21
N ARG A 122 -21.68 -4.95 -19.08
CA ARG A 122 -22.14 -5.51 -17.80
C ARG A 122 -21.09 -6.52 -17.35
N LEU A 123 -20.20 -6.10 -16.46
CA LEU A 123 -19.49 -7.05 -15.61
C LEU A 123 -20.52 -7.61 -14.64
N ARG A 124 -20.98 -8.84 -14.90
CA ARG A 124 -21.61 -9.64 -13.85
C ARG A 124 -20.59 -9.78 -12.73
N ALA A 125 -20.92 -9.27 -11.54
CA ALA A 125 -20.18 -9.60 -10.34
C ALA A 125 -20.30 -11.13 -10.15
N VAL A 126 -19.21 -11.84 -10.37
CA VAL A 126 -19.06 -13.19 -9.84
C VAL A 126 -18.83 -13.01 -8.35
N GLN A 127 -19.85 -13.33 -7.54
CA GLN A 127 -19.67 -13.39 -6.09
C GLN A 127 -18.56 -14.42 -5.80
N PRO A 128 -17.50 -14.08 -5.04
CA PRO A 128 -16.57 -15.09 -4.60
C PRO A 128 -17.33 -16.08 -3.70
N ALA A 129 -17.08 -17.37 -3.91
CA ALA A 129 -17.62 -18.42 -3.06
C ALA A 129 -17.19 -18.14 -1.61
N ARG A 130 -18.17 -18.07 -0.69
CA ARG A 130 -17.88 -17.94 0.73
C ARG A 130 -17.04 -19.16 1.16
N PRO A 131 -15.91 -18.98 1.86
CA PRO A 131 -15.20 -20.11 2.44
C PRO A 131 -16.13 -20.81 3.44
N ARG A 132 -16.34 -22.12 3.24
CA ARG A 132 -17.03 -22.98 4.22
C ARG A 132 -16.04 -23.26 5.34
N PHE A 133 -16.17 -22.53 6.44
CA PHE A 133 -15.57 -22.98 7.69
C PHE A 133 -16.38 -24.16 8.23
N PRO A 134 -15.75 -25.28 8.63
CA PRO A 134 -16.46 -26.36 9.29
C PRO A 134 -17.02 -25.84 10.61
N ASP A 135 -18.31 -26.11 10.81
CA ASP A 135 -19.07 -25.77 12.01
C ASP A 135 -18.36 -26.37 13.24
N ARG A 136 -17.92 -25.51 14.16
CA ARG A 136 -17.47 -25.98 15.47
C ARG A 136 -18.72 -26.49 16.16
N ARG A 137 -18.91 -27.82 16.14
CA ARG A 137 -19.93 -28.47 16.96
C ARG A 137 -19.70 -28.05 18.42
N ASP A 138 -20.61 -27.26 18.95
CA ASP A 138 -20.80 -27.17 20.39
C ASP A 138 -21.18 -28.56 20.91
N PRO A 139 -20.55 -29.06 21.99
CA PRO A 139 -21.00 -30.28 22.64
C PRO A 139 -22.30 -29.99 23.41
N ALA A 140 -23.44 -30.31 22.79
CA ALA A 140 -24.70 -30.39 23.50
C ALA A 140 -24.72 -31.63 24.41
N GLY A 141 -24.73 -31.38 25.72
CA GLY A 141 -25.67 -31.99 26.65
C GLY A 141 -25.43 -33.44 27.07
N GLY A 142 -25.00 -33.59 28.33
CA GLY A 142 -25.27 -34.78 29.14
C GLY A 142 -25.56 -34.34 30.57
N GLY A 143 -26.84 -34.28 30.93
CA GLY A 143 -27.28 -33.91 32.27
C GLY A 143 -27.44 -35.11 33.21
N SER A 144 -27.59 -34.75 34.49
CA SER A 144 -28.29 -35.47 35.56
C SER A 144 -27.54 -36.51 36.42
N ARG A 145 -27.28 -36.06 37.66
CA ARG A 145 -27.51 -36.71 38.98
C ARG A 145 -26.92 -38.10 39.27
N ALA A 146 -25.98 -38.14 40.22
CA ALA A 146 -26.10 -38.80 41.53
C ALA A 146 -25.19 -38.09 42.53
#